data_AF-A0A3C0NQB0-F1
#
_entry.id   AF-A0A3C0NQB0-F1
#
_cell.length_a   1.000
_cell.length_b   1.000
_cell.length_c   1.000
_cell.angle_alpha   90.00
_cell.angle_beta   90.00
_cell.angle_gamma   90.00
#
_symmetry.space_group_name_H-M   'P 1'
#
loop_
_entity.id
_entity.type
_entity.pdbx_description
1 polymer ?
#
loop_
_entity_poly.entity_id
_entity_poly.type
_entity_poly.pdbx_seq_one_letter_code
_entity_poly.pdbx_strand_id
1 'polypeptide(L)'
;MEISQYWKLADQLSVHDAACLIIGVDPEETRDVFEWSQDHELLRHVFKRCPAGYVATRNALLAGIRSKVIDGYYHNESDTNGNEWTDISQCFVVVESLKNWLLKKGFDSGFFFPESSKNELDYLNKNHPHYSPKLAAAISAWQAISNDPIYQNKGKTVKQNLINWLTSHAAEFNLIKEDGEININAIDNQVSIVANWDTSGGAPKTPV
;
A
#
# COMPACT_ATOMS: atom_id res chain seq x y z
N MET A 1 8.03 16.87 7.98
CA MET A 1 9.02 16.42 6.98
C MET A 1 8.47 15.16 6.32
N GLU A 2 9.07 14.62 5.27
CA GLU A 2 8.65 13.30 4.75
C GLU A 2 9.29 12.20 5.62
N ILE A 3 8.56 11.10 5.88
CA ILE A 3 9.11 9.98 6.67
C ILE A 3 10.26 9.33 5.92
N SER A 4 11.41 9.18 6.58
CA SER A 4 12.58 8.53 6.04
C SER A 4 12.28 7.09 5.59
N GLN A 5 12.56 6.77 4.33
CA GLN A 5 12.35 5.43 3.76
C GLN A 5 13.27 4.37 4.41
N TYR A 6 14.37 4.80 5.05
CA TYR A 6 15.34 3.90 5.70
C TYR A 6 14.75 3.16 6.90
N TRP A 7 13.68 3.67 7.51
CA TRP A 7 12.92 2.97 8.55
C TRP A 7 12.37 1.61 8.08
N LYS A 8 12.23 1.40 6.77
CA LYS A 8 11.79 0.11 6.18
C LYS A 8 12.85 -0.99 6.24
N LEU A 9 14.11 -0.65 6.50
CA LEU A 9 15.21 -1.62 6.60
C LEU A 9 15.20 -2.37 7.94
N ALA A 10 14.46 -1.88 8.93
CA ALA A 10 14.43 -2.47 10.25
C ALA A 10 13.46 -3.66 10.31
N ASP A 11 13.95 -4.82 10.76
CA ASP A 11 13.10 -5.99 11.05
C ASP A 11 12.36 -5.87 12.40
N GLN A 12 12.88 -5.00 13.27
CA GLN A 12 12.32 -4.69 14.58
C GLN A 12 12.33 -3.19 14.78
N LEU A 13 11.28 -2.67 15.40
CA LEU A 13 11.15 -1.25 15.74
C LEU A 13 10.89 -1.10 17.22
N SER A 14 11.43 -0.04 17.83
CA SER A 14 11.00 0.32 19.17
C SER A 14 9.49 0.63 19.17
N VAL A 15 8.83 0.46 20.32
CA VAL A 15 7.41 0.82 20.44
C VAL A 15 7.17 2.30 20.14
N HIS A 16 8.15 3.16 20.44
CA HIS A 16 8.12 4.57 20.06
C HIS A 16 8.10 4.74 18.54
N ASP A 17 9.09 4.19 17.84
CA ASP A 17 9.23 4.37 16.39
C ASP A 17 8.02 3.79 15.65
N ALA A 18 7.58 2.59 16.04
CA ALA A 18 6.40 1.95 15.47
C ALA A 18 5.14 2.80 15.67
N ALA A 19 4.96 3.41 16.85
CA ALA A 19 3.82 4.29 17.11
C ALA A 19 3.84 5.54 16.23
N CYS A 20 5.01 6.17 16.06
CA CYS A 20 5.18 7.33 15.17
C CYS A 20 4.90 6.98 13.71
N LEU A 21 5.44 5.86 13.22
CA LEU A 21 5.26 5.43 11.83
C LEU A 21 3.80 5.06 11.50
N ILE A 22 3.05 4.48 12.45
CA ILE A 22 1.61 4.17 12.27
C ILE A 22 0.79 5.45 12.09
N ILE A 23 1.10 6.51 12.84
CA ILE A 23 0.36 7.78 12.79
C ILE A 23 0.90 8.75 11.72
N GLY A 24 1.87 8.31 10.92
CA GLY A 24 2.42 9.10 9.81
C GLY A 24 3.41 10.19 10.23
N VAL A 25 4.12 9.99 11.34
CA VAL A 25 5.15 10.92 11.85
C VAL A 25 6.52 10.24 11.77
N ASP A 26 7.55 10.99 11.34
CA ASP A 26 8.92 10.49 11.36
C ASP A 26 9.41 10.41 12.82
N PRO A 27 9.86 9.24 13.31
CA PRO A 27 10.39 9.11 14.66
C PRO A 27 11.52 10.09 15.00
N GLU A 28 12.32 10.54 14.02
CA GLU A 28 13.39 11.52 14.27
C GLU A 28 12.85 12.88 14.72
N GLU A 29 11.65 13.28 14.27
CA GLU A 29 11.01 14.53 14.69
C GLU A 29 10.57 14.51 16.16
N THR A 30 10.41 13.32 16.74
CA THR A 30 9.90 13.12 18.09
C THR A 30 10.98 12.76 19.11
N ARG A 31 12.21 12.46 18.68
CA ARG A 31 13.26 11.92 19.55
C ARG A 31 13.70 12.91 20.66
N ASP A 32 13.87 14.18 20.33
CA ASP A 32 14.19 15.26 21.29
C ASP A 32 13.08 15.50 22.35
N VAL A 33 11.84 15.09 22.05
CA VAL A 33 10.68 15.30 22.92
C VAL A 33 10.59 14.23 24.02
N PHE A 34 11.17 13.05 23.82
CA PHE A 34 11.00 11.89 24.71
C PHE A 34 12.29 11.40 25.39
N GLU A 35 13.48 11.76 24.90
CA GLU A 35 14.76 11.32 25.50
C GLU A 35 15.17 12.11 26.77
N TRP A 36 14.58 13.28 27.04
CA TRP A 36 15.09 14.24 28.04
C TRP A 36 14.17 14.52 29.26
N SER A 37 13.08 13.79 29.48
CA SER A 37 12.20 14.07 30.63
C SER A 37 12.19 12.96 31.68
N GLN A 38 13.19 12.94 32.56
CA GLN A 38 13.03 12.36 33.90
C GLN A 38 12.20 13.27 34.83
N ASP A 39 11.97 14.54 34.42
CA ASP A 39 11.15 15.50 35.16
C ASP A 39 9.67 15.46 34.73
N HIS A 40 8.81 15.07 35.66
CA HIS A 40 7.35 15.01 35.49
C HIS A 40 6.69 16.37 35.16
N GLU A 41 7.37 17.50 35.43
CA GLU A 41 6.86 18.84 35.16
C GLU A 41 7.06 19.25 33.68
N LEU A 42 8.10 18.74 33.01
CA LEU A 42 8.35 18.94 31.57
C LEU A 42 7.40 18.12 30.69
N LEU A 43 6.83 17.03 31.21
CA LEU A 43 5.82 16.24 30.49
C LEU A 43 4.63 17.10 30.04
N ARG A 44 4.24 18.13 30.81
CA ARG A 44 3.14 19.04 30.43
C ARG A 44 3.44 19.89 29.18
N HIS A 45 4.70 20.21 28.91
CA HIS A 45 5.11 20.88 27.67
C HIS A 45 5.31 19.89 26.51
N VAL A 46 5.74 18.67 26.81
CA VAL A 46 5.79 17.53 25.86
C VAL A 46 4.38 17.17 25.34
N PHE A 47 3.35 17.19 26.19
CA PHE A 47 1.96 16.93 25.78
C PHE A 47 1.40 17.94 24.76
N LYS A 48 1.96 19.16 24.66
CA LYS A 48 1.59 20.12 23.60
C LYS A 48 2.15 19.76 22.22
N ARG A 49 3.17 18.90 22.15
CA ARG A 49 3.84 18.45 20.92
C ARG A 49 3.57 16.99 20.58
N CYS A 50 2.88 16.25 21.45
CA CYS A 50 2.53 14.87 21.20
C CYS A 50 1.57 14.78 19.99
N PRO A 51 1.95 14.11 18.89
CA PRO A 51 1.08 13.97 17.74
C PRO A 51 -0.22 13.25 18.12
N ALA A 52 -1.31 13.66 17.48
CA ALA A 52 -2.61 13.02 17.68
C ALA A 52 -2.50 11.51 17.39
N GLY A 53 -3.05 10.68 18.27
CA GLY A 53 -3.02 9.22 18.12
C GLY A 53 -1.78 8.54 18.71
N TYR A 54 -0.66 9.23 18.95
CA TYR A 54 0.57 8.60 19.47
C TYR A 54 0.34 7.81 20.76
N VAL A 55 -0.29 8.43 21.76
CA VAL A 55 -0.56 7.77 23.06
C VAL A 55 -1.44 6.54 22.90
N ALA A 56 -2.46 6.63 22.04
CA ALA A 56 -3.39 5.52 21.79
C ALA A 56 -2.68 4.36 21.09
N THR A 57 -1.92 4.65 20.03
CA THR A 57 -1.14 3.66 19.27
C THR A 57 -0.10 2.99 20.15
N ARG A 58 0.71 3.78 20.86
CA ARG A 58 1.73 3.27 21.80
C ARG A 58 1.12 2.31 22.83
N ASN A 59 0.02 2.71 23.48
CA ASN A 59 -0.64 1.87 24.48
C ASN A 59 -1.20 0.58 23.87
N ALA A 60 -1.74 0.66 22.65
CA ALA A 60 -2.24 -0.51 21.93
C ALA A 60 -1.11 -1.49 21.57
N LEU A 61 0.06 -0.99 21.17
CA LEU A 61 1.25 -1.80 20.90
C LEU A 61 1.73 -2.52 22.17
N LEU A 62 1.89 -1.79 23.28
CA LEU A 62 2.29 -2.39 24.57
C LEU A 62 1.30 -3.48 25.03
N ALA A 63 0.00 -3.21 24.91
CA ALA A 63 -1.02 -4.20 25.21
C ALA A 63 -0.95 -5.41 24.28
N GLY A 64 -0.66 -5.19 22.99
CA GLY A 64 -0.48 -6.23 21.99
C GLY A 64 0.68 -7.17 22.30
N ILE A 65 1.83 -6.60 22.69
CA ILE A 65 3.00 -7.39 23.11
C ILE A 65 2.70 -8.16 24.40
N ARG A 66 2.17 -7.50 25.43
CA ARG A 66 1.82 -8.14 26.72
C ARG A 66 0.85 -9.31 26.56
N SER A 67 -0.13 -9.17 25.66
CA SER A 67 -1.12 -10.22 25.35
C SER A 67 -0.63 -11.24 24.33
N LYS A 68 0.60 -11.11 23.81
CA LYS A 68 1.22 -12.00 22.82
C LYS A 68 0.43 -12.11 21.51
N VAL A 69 -0.34 -11.07 21.15
CA VAL A 69 -1.00 -10.97 19.83
C VAL A 69 -0.13 -10.24 18.82
N ILE A 70 0.94 -9.59 19.29
CA ILE A 70 2.03 -9.01 18.50
C ILE A 70 3.33 -9.61 19.05
N ASP A 71 4.19 -10.11 18.17
CA ASP A 71 5.52 -10.55 18.55
C ASP A 71 6.41 -9.34 18.84
N GLY A 72 7.12 -9.40 19.96
CA GLY A 72 7.93 -8.31 20.43
C GLY A 72 8.53 -8.60 21.80
N TYR A 73 9.32 -7.67 22.28
CA TYR A 73 9.87 -7.70 23.61
C TYR A 73 9.26 -6.59 24.45
N TYR A 74 8.87 -6.98 25.65
CA TYR A 74 8.29 -6.11 26.63
C TYR A 74 9.26 -6.00 27.81
N HIS A 75 9.84 -4.80 27.98
CA HIS A 75 10.81 -4.52 29.03
C HIS A 75 10.13 -3.81 30.21
N ASN A 76 10.37 -4.32 31.41
CA ASN A 76 10.03 -3.65 32.66
C ASN A 76 11.29 -3.48 33.47
N GLU A 77 11.41 -2.31 34.09
CA GLU A 77 12.42 -2.03 35.10
C GLU A 77 11.76 -1.99 36.47
N SER A 78 12.56 -2.25 37.50
CA SER A 78 12.12 -2.17 38.89
C SER A 78 13.20 -1.51 39.72
N ASP A 79 12.80 -0.61 40.61
CA ASP A 79 13.71 -0.06 41.61
C ASP A 79 13.93 -1.05 42.77
N THR A 80 14.83 -0.68 43.68
CA THR A 80 15.09 -1.45 44.91
C THR A 80 13.89 -1.57 45.85
N ASN A 81 12.84 -0.76 45.63
CA ASN A 81 11.61 -0.77 46.42
C ASN A 81 10.50 -1.62 45.78
N GLY A 82 10.75 -2.22 44.61
CA GLY A 82 9.77 -3.00 43.85
C GLY A 82 8.77 -2.15 43.05
N ASN A 83 9.02 -0.86 42.87
CA ASN A 83 8.22 -0.05 41.95
C ASN A 83 8.61 -0.42 40.52
N GLU A 84 7.63 -0.86 39.73
CA GLU A 84 7.83 -1.23 38.33
C GLU A 84 7.45 -0.08 37.39
N TRP A 85 8.29 0.15 36.37
CA TRP A 85 7.94 1.00 35.23
C TRP A 85 8.34 0.35 33.92
N THR A 86 7.70 0.81 32.84
CA THR A 86 7.97 0.33 31.49
C THR A 86 8.87 1.33 30.79
N ASP A 87 10.10 0.92 30.48
CA ASP A 87 10.92 1.69 29.55
C ASP A 87 10.47 1.40 28.12
N ILE A 88 9.71 2.35 27.56
CA ILE A 88 9.15 2.26 26.21
C ILE A 88 10.26 2.18 25.15
N SER A 89 11.42 2.78 25.41
CA SER A 89 12.54 2.80 24.47
C SER A 89 13.22 1.42 24.33
N GLN A 90 13.12 0.60 25.38
CA GLN A 90 13.63 -0.77 25.40
C GLN A 90 12.59 -1.82 24.99
N CYS A 91 11.34 -1.42 24.78
CA CYS A 91 10.32 -2.30 24.21
C CYS A 91 10.39 -2.26 22.68
N PHE A 92 10.29 -3.42 22.02
CA PHE A 92 10.27 -3.50 20.56
C PHE A 92 9.18 -4.43 20.03
N VAL A 93 8.80 -4.21 18.77
CA VAL A 93 7.88 -5.04 18.00
C VAL A 93 8.57 -5.59 16.76
N VAL A 94 8.26 -6.84 16.41
CA VAL A 94 8.68 -7.44 15.14
C VAL A 94 7.80 -6.86 14.02
N VAL A 95 8.41 -6.33 12.96
CA VAL A 95 7.71 -5.57 11.91
C VAL A 95 6.70 -6.43 11.15
N GLU A 96 7.04 -7.69 10.86
CA GLU A 96 6.11 -8.62 10.18
C GLU A 96 4.86 -8.90 11.04
N SER A 97 5.06 -9.17 12.33
CA SER A 97 3.96 -9.41 13.28
C SER A 97 3.08 -8.17 13.45
N LEU A 98 3.71 -6.99 13.49
CA LEU A 98 3.00 -5.71 13.51
C LEU A 98 2.12 -5.52 12.27
N LYS A 99 2.65 -5.76 11.06
CA LYS A 99 1.87 -5.66 9.81
C LYS A 99 0.64 -6.57 9.84
N ASN A 100 0.82 -7.83 10.23
CA ASN A 100 -0.27 -8.80 10.35
C ASN A 100 -1.34 -8.35 11.36
N TRP A 101 -0.91 -7.78 12.48
CA TRP A 101 -1.82 -7.25 13.49
C TRP A 101 -2.60 -6.02 13.01
N LEU A 102 -1.94 -5.10 12.31
CA LEU A 102 -2.56 -3.91 11.71
C LEU A 102 -3.62 -4.29 10.67
N LEU A 103 -3.33 -5.25 9.79
CA LEU A 103 -4.29 -5.76 8.79
C LEU A 103 -5.55 -6.31 9.46
N LYS A 104 -5.41 -7.11 10.52
CA LYS A 104 -6.54 -7.64 11.30
C LYS A 104 -7.39 -6.54 11.96
N LYS A 105 -6.82 -5.35 12.14
CA LYS A 105 -7.50 -4.16 12.68
C LYS A 105 -8.05 -3.23 11.60
N GLY A 106 -7.92 -3.60 10.31
CA GLY A 106 -8.40 -2.81 9.18
C GLY A 106 -7.45 -1.69 8.76
N PHE A 107 -6.20 -1.72 9.20
CA PHE A 107 -5.15 -0.81 8.72
C PHE A 107 -4.38 -1.49 7.60
N ASP A 108 -4.59 -1.04 6.37
CA ASP A 108 -4.02 -1.61 5.13
C ASP A 108 -3.30 -0.57 4.25
N SER A 109 -3.07 0.63 4.79
CA SER A 109 -2.43 1.75 4.12
C SER A 109 -1.45 2.49 5.04
N GLY A 110 -0.59 3.33 4.47
CA GLY A 110 0.41 4.11 5.19
C GLY A 110 1.81 3.51 5.15
N PHE A 111 2.67 3.90 6.10
CA PHE A 111 4.12 3.59 6.05
C PHE A 111 4.43 2.09 5.90
N PHE A 112 3.70 1.24 6.64
CA PHE A 112 3.88 -0.21 6.63
C PHE A 112 3.29 -0.92 5.42
N PHE A 113 2.44 -0.24 4.65
CA PHE A 113 1.74 -0.74 3.49
C PHE A 113 1.90 0.26 2.33
N PRO A 114 3.13 0.38 1.77
CA PRO A 114 3.34 1.22 0.60
C PRO A 114 2.40 0.78 -0.52
N GLU A 115 1.89 1.71 -1.33
CA GLU A 115 0.92 1.40 -2.40
C GLU A 115 1.42 0.32 -3.37
N SER A 116 2.74 0.13 -3.46
CA SER A 116 3.42 -0.93 -4.21
C SER A 116 3.18 -2.35 -3.66
N SER A 117 2.62 -2.46 -2.45
CA SER A 117 2.17 -3.70 -1.78
C SER A 117 0.65 -3.86 -1.81
N LYS A 118 -0.05 -3.09 -2.66
CA LYS A 118 -1.12 -3.72 -3.43
C LYS A 118 -0.44 -4.78 -4.28
N ASN A 119 -0.28 -5.96 -3.68
CA ASN A 119 0.11 -7.21 -4.31
C ASN A 119 -0.36 -7.19 -5.76
N GLU A 120 0.46 -7.70 -6.68
CA GLU A 120 0.01 -8.18 -7.99
C GLU A 120 -1.41 -8.68 -7.81
N LEU A 121 -2.39 -7.87 -8.26
CA LEU A 121 -3.78 -8.15 -8.00
C LEU A 121 -3.98 -9.61 -8.42
N ASP A 122 -4.62 -10.47 -7.62
CA ASP A 122 -4.60 -11.92 -7.89
C ASP A 122 -5.04 -12.24 -9.34
N TYR A 123 -5.88 -11.38 -9.93
CA TYR A 123 -6.33 -11.43 -11.31
C TYR A 123 -5.30 -11.02 -12.39
N LEU A 124 -4.20 -10.34 -12.04
CA LEU A 124 -3.04 -10.02 -12.87
C LEU A 124 -1.86 -11.00 -12.70
N ASN A 125 -1.85 -11.81 -11.62
CA ASN A 125 -0.80 -12.80 -11.39
C ASN A 125 -0.89 -13.95 -12.40
N LYS A 126 0.09 -14.08 -13.30
CA LYS A 126 0.13 -15.10 -14.36
C LYS A 126 0.15 -16.55 -13.84
N ASN A 127 0.58 -16.76 -12.59
CA ASN A 127 0.63 -18.08 -11.95
C ASN A 127 -0.64 -18.41 -11.16
N HIS A 128 -1.62 -17.50 -11.09
CA HIS A 128 -2.88 -17.74 -10.38
C HIS A 128 -3.71 -18.82 -11.11
N PRO A 129 -4.32 -19.79 -10.40
CA PRO A 129 -5.06 -20.90 -11.04
C PRO A 129 -6.24 -20.45 -11.90
N HIS A 130 -6.78 -19.27 -11.62
CA HIS A 130 -7.86 -18.64 -12.40
C HIS A 130 -7.38 -17.41 -13.18
N TYR A 131 -6.08 -17.33 -13.49
CA TYR A 131 -5.55 -16.25 -14.31
C TYR A 131 -6.22 -16.25 -15.69
N SER A 132 -6.65 -15.05 -16.12
CA SER A 132 -7.26 -14.85 -17.43
C SER A 132 -6.42 -13.83 -18.21
N PRO A 133 -5.71 -14.26 -19.27
CA PRO A 133 -4.87 -13.36 -20.06
C PRO A 133 -5.65 -12.20 -20.68
N LYS A 134 -6.91 -12.45 -21.08
CA LYS A 134 -7.80 -11.41 -21.63
C LYS A 134 -8.22 -10.37 -20.60
N LEU A 135 -8.46 -10.78 -19.36
CA LEU A 135 -8.79 -9.86 -18.26
C LEU A 135 -7.59 -8.97 -17.95
N ALA A 136 -6.41 -9.58 -17.80
CA ALA A 136 -5.17 -8.85 -17.56
C ALA A 136 -4.90 -7.86 -18.70
N ALA A 137 -5.04 -8.28 -19.96
CA ALA A 137 -4.89 -7.41 -21.12
C ALA A 137 -5.86 -6.22 -21.10
N ALA A 138 -7.13 -6.45 -20.74
CA ALA A 138 -8.14 -5.39 -20.69
C ALA A 138 -7.77 -4.33 -19.65
N ILE A 139 -7.35 -4.75 -18.46
CA ILE A 139 -6.97 -3.86 -17.36
C ILE A 139 -5.70 -3.10 -17.69
N SER A 140 -4.66 -3.78 -18.18
CA SER A 140 -3.38 -3.15 -18.55
C SER A 140 -3.55 -2.12 -19.68
N ALA A 141 -4.34 -2.45 -20.71
CA ALA A 141 -4.61 -1.53 -21.81
C ALA A 141 -5.42 -0.31 -21.35
N TRP A 142 -6.43 -0.54 -20.50
CA TRP A 142 -7.22 0.53 -19.89
C TRP A 142 -6.34 1.51 -19.11
N GLN A 143 -5.50 0.99 -18.20
CA GLN A 143 -4.58 1.80 -17.39
C GLN A 143 -3.58 2.57 -18.25
N ALA A 144 -3.01 1.93 -19.28
CA ALA A 144 -2.03 2.56 -20.15
C ALA A 144 -2.62 3.76 -20.90
N ILE A 145 -3.84 3.62 -21.43
CA ILE A 145 -4.48 4.65 -22.25
C ILE A 145 -5.15 5.74 -21.39
N SER A 146 -5.67 5.38 -20.21
CA SER A 146 -6.29 6.36 -19.30
C SER A 146 -5.26 7.32 -18.70
N ASN A 147 -4.04 6.81 -18.44
CA ASN A 147 -3.03 7.54 -17.67
C ASN A 147 -2.01 8.29 -18.54
N ASP A 148 -1.88 7.93 -19.82
CA ASP A 148 -0.90 8.56 -20.70
C ASP A 148 -1.55 9.66 -21.59
N PRO A 149 -1.16 10.93 -21.42
CA PRO A 149 -1.69 12.06 -22.20
C PRO A 149 -1.54 11.91 -23.72
N ILE A 150 -0.61 11.07 -24.22
CA ILE A 150 -0.46 10.88 -25.67
C ILE A 150 -1.72 10.31 -26.32
N TYR A 151 -2.57 9.63 -25.57
CA TYR A 151 -3.81 9.04 -26.07
C TYR A 151 -5.03 9.96 -25.96
N GLN A 152 -4.93 11.07 -25.23
CA GLN A 152 -6.06 11.98 -24.99
C GLN A 152 -6.31 12.98 -26.13
N ASN A 153 -5.34 13.21 -27.04
CA ASN A 153 -5.36 14.35 -27.99
C ASN A 153 -5.00 14.02 -29.45
N LYS A 154 -5.40 12.87 -30.02
CA LYS A 154 -4.90 12.44 -31.35
C LYS A 154 -5.95 12.03 -32.40
N GLY A 155 -7.21 12.46 -32.29
CA GLY A 155 -8.22 12.18 -33.32
C GLY A 155 -8.54 10.70 -33.55
N LYS A 156 -8.05 9.81 -32.66
CA LYS A 156 -8.39 8.39 -32.60
C LYS A 156 -9.39 8.17 -31.48
N THR A 157 -10.32 7.24 -31.67
CA THR A 157 -11.24 6.85 -30.60
C THR A 157 -10.51 6.04 -29.53
N VAL A 158 -11.04 6.01 -28.31
CA VAL A 158 -10.50 5.19 -27.21
C VAL A 158 -10.36 3.73 -27.65
N LYS A 159 -11.38 3.17 -28.33
CA LYS A 159 -11.31 1.81 -28.89
C LYS A 159 -10.14 1.62 -29.87
N GLN A 160 -9.90 2.57 -30.76
CA GLN A 160 -8.77 2.50 -31.70
C GLN A 160 -7.42 2.52 -30.97
N ASN A 161 -7.28 3.34 -29.94
CA ASN A 161 -6.07 3.34 -29.11
C ASN A 161 -5.88 2.00 -28.38
N LEU A 162 -6.95 1.44 -27.82
CA LEU A 162 -6.95 0.13 -27.17
C LEU A 162 -6.49 -0.98 -28.12
N ILE A 163 -7.07 -1.02 -29.33
CA ILE A 163 -6.68 -2.01 -30.35
C ILE A 163 -5.20 -1.89 -30.70
N ASN A 164 -4.70 -0.66 -30.92
CA ASN A 164 -3.28 -0.44 -31.25
C ASN A 164 -2.37 -0.90 -30.10
N TRP A 165 -2.69 -0.53 -28.87
CA TRP A 165 -1.88 -0.92 -27.70
C TRP A 165 -1.88 -2.44 -27.50
N LEU A 166 -3.05 -3.08 -27.56
CA LEU A 166 -3.21 -4.53 -27.41
C LEU A 166 -2.49 -5.32 -28.51
N THR A 167 -2.46 -4.80 -29.74
CA THR A 167 -1.74 -5.41 -30.85
C THR A 167 -0.23 -5.42 -30.58
N SER A 168 0.34 -4.32 -30.08
CA SER A 168 1.76 -4.23 -29.74
C SER A 168 2.16 -5.11 -28.54
N HIS A 169 1.21 -5.49 -27.68
CA HIS A 169 1.43 -6.33 -26.50
C HIS A 169 0.79 -7.72 -26.63
N ALA A 170 0.40 -8.13 -27.84
CA ALA A 170 -0.39 -9.35 -28.03
C ALA A 170 0.31 -10.61 -27.49
N ALA A 171 1.63 -10.72 -27.69
CA ALA A 171 2.42 -11.84 -27.18
C ALA A 171 2.47 -11.90 -25.64
N GLU A 172 2.50 -10.75 -24.96
CA GLU A 172 2.59 -10.68 -23.49
C GLU A 172 1.35 -11.28 -22.79
N PHE A 173 0.20 -11.13 -23.45
CA PHE A 173 -1.11 -11.53 -22.94
C PHE A 173 -1.68 -12.77 -23.65
N ASN A 174 -0.85 -13.55 -24.35
CA ASN A 174 -1.30 -14.75 -25.09
C ASN A 174 -2.47 -14.44 -26.05
N LEU A 175 -2.48 -13.25 -26.66
CA LEU A 175 -3.43 -12.84 -27.71
C LEU A 175 -2.86 -13.16 -29.11
N ILE A 176 -2.12 -14.25 -29.19
CA ILE A 176 -1.61 -14.86 -30.42
C ILE A 176 -2.34 -16.19 -30.64
N LYS A 177 -2.54 -16.55 -31.90
CA LYS A 177 -3.11 -17.84 -32.31
C LYS A 177 -2.01 -18.91 -32.28
N GLU A 178 -2.41 -20.17 -32.49
CA GLU A 178 -1.50 -21.32 -32.56
C GLU A 178 -0.49 -21.23 -33.73
N ASP A 179 -0.86 -20.55 -34.82
CA ASP A 179 0.00 -20.30 -35.98
C ASP A 179 1.02 -19.15 -35.77
N GLY A 180 0.99 -18.51 -34.59
CA GLY A 180 1.84 -17.37 -34.24
C GLY A 180 1.32 -16.02 -34.74
N GLU A 181 0.20 -15.98 -35.46
CA GLU A 181 -0.43 -14.71 -35.86
C GLU A 181 -1.15 -14.04 -34.69
N ILE A 182 -1.29 -12.72 -34.76
CA ILE A 182 -2.07 -11.95 -33.79
C ILE A 182 -3.56 -12.35 -33.86
N ASN A 183 -4.18 -12.60 -32.70
CA ASN A 183 -5.60 -12.89 -32.60
C ASN A 183 -6.43 -11.60 -32.64
N ILE A 184 -6.57 -11.04 -33.85
CA ILE A 184 -7.29 -9.78 -34.10
C ILE A 184 -8.73 -9.84 -33.56
N ASN A 185 -9.42 -10.99 -33.69
CA ASN A 185 -10.78 -11.14 -33.19
C ASN A 185 -10.85 -10.98 -31.65
N ALA A 186 -9.92 -11.61 -30.92
CA ALA A 186 -9.85 -11.45 -29.47
C ALA A 186 -9.58 -9.98 -29.07
N ILE A 187 -8.71 -9.30 -29.80
CA ILE A 187 -8.37 -7.88 -29.54
C ILE A 187 -9.57 -6.97 -29.83
N ASP A 188 -10.12 -7.01 -31.05
CA ASP A 188 -11.12 -6.05 -31.52
C ASP A 188 -12.53 -6.32 -30.98
N ASN A 189 -12.92 -7.60 -30.85
CA ASN A 189 -14.30 -7.97 -30.52
C ASN A 189 -14.49 -8.47 -29.08
N GLN A 190 -13.43 -8.59 -28.29
CA GLN A 190 -13.54 -9.07 -26.91
C GLN A 190 -12.85 -8.11 -25.94
N VAL A 191 -11.53 -8.00 -26.02
CA VAL A 191 -10.74 -7.25 -25.02
C VAL A 191 -10.96 -5.74 -25.15
N SER A 192 -10.85 -5.18 -26.36
CA SER A 192 -11.02 -3.73 -26.56
C SER A 192 -12.45 -3.25 -26.31
N ILE A 193 -13.46 -4.11 -26.47
CA ILE A 193 -14.85 -3.77 -26.14
C ILE A 193 -15.01 -3.62 -24.63
N VAL A 194 -14.51 -4.58 -23.85
CA VAL A 194 -14.59 -4.54 -22.38
C VAL A 194 -13.82 -3.36 -21.80
N ALA A 195 -12.64 -3.06 -22.36
CA ALA A 195 -11.77 -2.00 -21.87
C ALA A 195 -12.20 -0.58 -22.31
N ASN A 196 -13.10 -0.45 -23.29
CA ASN A 196 -13.47 0.87 -23.83
C ASN A 196 -14.50 1.58 -22.93
N TRP A 197 -14.05 2.62 -22.21
CA TRP A 197 -14.93 3.45 -21.38
C TRP A 197 -15.70 4.52 -22.17
N ASP A 198 -15.25 4.87 -23.38
CA ASP A 198 -15.94 5.83 -24.25
C ASP A 198 -16.87 5.08 -25.21
N THR A 199 -18.09 4.81 -24.73
CA THR A 199 -19.12 4.04 -25.45
C THR A 199 -19.91 4.88 -26.45
N SER A 200 -19.60 6.17 -26.60
CA SER A 200 -20.39 7.17 -27.32
C SER A 200 -20.35 7.03 -28.86
N GLY A 201 -19.47 6.19 -29.39
CA GLY A 201 -19.17 6.11 -30.84
C GLY A 201 -19.92 5.04 -31.64
N GLY A 202 -20.96 4.41 -31.10
CA GLY A 202 -21.48 3.14 -31.62
C GLY A 202 -22.58 3.20 -32.69
N ALA A 203 -23.29 4.33 -32.88
CA ALA A 203 -24.39 4.39 -33.85
C ALA A 203 -24.28 5.63 -34.75
N PRO A 204 -24.28 5.49 -36.09
CA PRO A 204 -24.50 6.62 -36.99
C PRO A 204 -25.81 7.31 -36.62
N LYS A 205 -25.80 8.64 -36.51
CA LYS A 205 -27.06 9.39 -36.33
C LYS A 205 -27.94 9.14 -37.56
N THR A 206 -29.10 8.53 -37.35
CA THR A 206 -30.12 8.39 -38.39
C THR A 206 -30.46 9.78 -38.93
N PRO A 207 -30.40 10.04 -40.25
CA PRO A 207 -30.83 11.32 -40.80
C PRO A 207 -32.31 11.54 -40.47
N VAL A 208 -32.63 12.73 -39.96
CA VAL A 208 -34.00 13.26 -39.87
C VAL A 208 -34.45 13.81 -41.21
#